data_AF-A0A151SZK4-F1
#
_entry.id   AF-A0A151SZK4-F1
#
_cell.length_a   1.000
_cell.length_b   1.000
_cell.length_c   1.000
_cell.angle_alpha   90.00
_cell.angle_beta   90.00
_cell.angle_gamma   90.00
#
_symmetry.space_group_name_H-M   'P 1'
#
loop_
_entity.id
_entity.type
_entity.pdbx_description
1 polymer ?
#
loop_
_entity_poly.entity_id
_entity_poly.type
_entity_poly.pdbx_seq_one_letter_code
_entity_poly.pdbx_strand_id
1 'polypeptide(L)'
;MGSTKYDIEKFICKNDFNLWRMKMKALLVHQGLKEALEGKKKLPTTMTDKKKEMLDKAYVALIWSLGDKVCREVLKEKIFVVVWLKLENLYMKKSLKHDSILC
;
A
#
# COMPACT_ATOMS: atom_id res chain seq x y z
N MET A 1 -27.61 -7.61 -5.62
CA MET A 1 -26.84 -7.12 -4.46
C MET A 1 -25.75 -6.21 -4.98
N GLY A 2 -25.83 -4.90 -4.69
CA GLY A 2 -24.86 -3.93 -5.19
C GLY A 2 -23.50 -4.18 -4.56
N SER A 3 -22.54 -4.63 -5.35
CA SER A 3 -21.14 -4.62 -4.96
C SER A 3 -20.76 -3.16 -4.72
N THR A 4 -20.52 -2.78 -3.47
CA THR A 4 -19.94 -1.48 -3.12
C THR A 4 -18.53 -1.47 -3.72
N LYS A 5 -18.43 -0.91 -4.93
CA LYS A 5 -17.16 -0.63 -5.58
C LYS A 5 -16.51 0.49 -4.79
N TYR A 6 -15.61 0.12 -3.88
CA TYR A 6 -14.75 1.09 -3.23
C TYR A 6 -13.72 1.56 -4.26
N ASP A 7 -14.08 2.62 -4.99
CA ASP A 7 -13.14 3.30 -5.87
C ASP A 7 -12.20 4.13 -5.00
N ILE A 8 -11.02 3.58 -4.70
CA ILE A 8 -9.96 4.34 -4.06
C ILE A 8 -9.31 5.18 -5.15
N GLU A 9 -9.36 6.50 -5.00
CA GLU A 9 -8.58 7.41 -5.84
C GLU A 9 -7.13 6.95 -5.92
N LYS A 10 -6.63 6.82 -7.14
CA LYS A 10 -5.25 6.41 -7.37
C LYS A 10 -4.31 7.41 -6.72
N PHE A 11 -3.35 6.91 -5.95
CA PHE A 11 -2.31 7.75 -5.38
C PHE A 11 -1.35 8.18 -6.48
N ILE A 12 -1.47 9.44 -6.86
CA ILE A 12 -0.54 10.18 -7.70
C ILE A 12 0.21 11.07 -6.71
N CYS A 13 1.55 11.01 -6.62
CA CYS A 13 2.43 11.66 -5.59
C CYS A 13 2.04 13.07 -5.08
N LYS A 14 1.19 13.78 -5.82
CA LYS A 14 0.58 15.07 -5.47
C LYS A 14 -0.56 14.99 -4.44
N ASN A 15 -1.19 13.83 -4.25
CA ASN A 15 -2.31 13.66 -3.34
C ASN A 15 -1.84 13.50 -1.90
N ASP A 16 -2.72 13.72 -0.93
CA ASP A 16 -2.42 13.51 0.48
C ASP A 16 -2.17 12.01 0.77
N PHE A 17 -0.90 11.66 0.94
CA PHE A 17 -0.48 10.29 1.22
C PHE A 17 -1.14 9.74 2.49
N ASN A 18 -1.29 10.57 3.53
CA ASN A 18 -1.92 10.15 4.78
C ASN A 18 -3.41 9.81 4.59
N LEU A 19 -4.14 10.61 3.81
CA LEU A 19 -5.55 10.36 3.51
C LEU A 19 -5.72 9.11 2.65
N TRP A 20 -4.91 8.98 1.59
CA TRP A 20 -4.92 7.78 0.75
C TRP A 20 -4.56 6.52 1.56
N ARG A 21 -3.51 6.58 2.40
CA ARG A 21 -3.10 5.48 3.28
C ARG A 21 -4.23 5.07 4.21
N MET A 22 -4.98 6.02 4.77
CA MET A 22 -6.13 5.73 5.63
C MET A 22 -7.24 5.00 4.85
N LYS A 23 -7.61 5.49 3.66
CA LYS A 23 -8.60 4.84 2.78
C LYS A 23 -8.16 3.42 2.39
N MET A 24 -6.88 3.26 2.03
CA MET A 24 -6.31 1.97 1.64
C MET A 24 -6.29 0.97 2.79
N LYS A 25 -5.94 1.41 4.01
CA LYS A 25 -6.04 0.56 5.21
C LYS A 25 -7.46 0.11 5.47
N ALA A 26 -8.44 1.01 5.35
CA ALA A 26 -9.85 0.67 5.54
C ALA A 26 -10.31 -0.39 4.53
N LEU A 27 -9.90 -0.28 3.25
CA LEU A 27 -10.21 -1.28 2.22
C LEU A 27 -9.56 -2.64 2.51
N LEU A 28 -8.29 -2.66 2.92
CA LEU A 28 -7.63 -3.92 3.27
C LEU A 28 -8.30 -4.59 4.48
N VAL A 29 -8.70 -3.83 5.50
CA VAL A 29 -9.46 -4.35 6.64
C VAL A 29 -10.84 -4.86 6.20
N HIS A 30 -11.54 -4.13 5.33
CA HIS A 30 -12.82 -4.55 4.76
C HIS A 30 -12.70 -5.83 3.93
N GLN A 31 -11.58 -6.04 3.23
CA GLN A 31 -11.29 -7.27 2.49
C GLN A 31 -10.79 -8.42 3.38
N GLY A 32 -10.71 -8.23 4.70
CA GLY A 32 -10.18 -9.23 5.64
C GLY A 32 -8.65 -9.36 5.62
N LEU A 33 -7.95 -8.48 4.90
CA LEU A 33 -6.49 -8.47 4.74
C LEU A 33 -5.78 -7.67 5.85
N LYS A 34 -6.42 -7.50 7.01
CA LYS A 34 -5.86 -6.77 8.16
C LYS A 34 -4.49 -7.31 8.61
N GLU A 35 -4.26 -8.61 8.44
CA GLU A 35 -3.03 -9.29 8.80
C GLU A 35 -1.85 -8.88 7.89
N ALA A 36 -2.13 -8.49 6.65
CA ALA A 36 -1.10 -7.95 5.75
C ALA A 36 -0.53 -6.61 6.25
N LEU A 37 -1.31 -5.85 7.02
CA LEU A 37 -0.90 -4.58 7.62
C LEU A 37 -0.08 -4.71 8.90
N GLU A 38 -0.07 -5.89 9.56
CA GLU A 38 0.72 -6.10 10.78
C GLU A 38 2.25 -6.14 10.54
N GLY A 39 2.67 -6.08 9.27
CA GLY A 39 4.05 -5.78 8.88
C GLY A 39 5.08 -6.85 9.29
N LYS A 40 6.36 -6.49 9.12
CA LYS A 40 7.53 -7.38 9.37
C LYS A 40 7.55 -8.07 10.74
N LYS A 41 6.87 -7.52 11.76
CA LYS A 41 6.83 -8.10 13.12
C LYS A 41 6.09 -9.45 13.18
N LYS A 42 5.18 -9.70 12.24
CA LYS A 42 4.46 -10.98 12.10
C LYS A 42 4.72 -11.67 10.76
N LEU A 43 5.78 -11.30 10.04
CA LEU A 43 6.28 -12.10 8.94
C LEU A 43 6.82 -13.39 9.57
N PRO A 44 6.06 -14.50 9.56
CA PRO A 44 6.54 -15.70 10.19
C PRO A 44 7.64 -16.23 9.28
N THR A 45 8.77 -16.60 9.86
CA THR A 45 9.85 -17.32 9.17
C THR A 45 9.32 -18.55 8.42
N THR A 46 8.17 -19.09 8.85
CA THR A 46 7.32 -20.06 8.16
C THR A 46 6.11 -19.38 7.49
N MET A 47 6.28 -18.89 6.27
CA MET A 47 5.15 -18.46 5.44
C MET A 47 4.31 -19.67 5.00
N THR A 48 3.14 -19.86 5.58
CA THR A 48 2.12 -20.78 5.03
C THR A 48 1.57 -20.22 3.72
N ASP A 49 1.25 -21.07 2.73
CA ASP A 49 0.67 -20.67 1.43
C ASP A 49 -0.50 -19.69 1.55
N LYS A 50 -1.38 -19.90 2.54
CA LYS A 50 -2.52 -19.00 2.84
C LYS A 50 -2.10 -17.56 3.11
N LYS A 51 -0.98 -17.34 3.81
CA LYS A 51 -0.48 -15.98 4.10
C LYS A 51 0.13 -15.33 2.87
N LYS A 52 0.81 -16.11 2.03
CA LYS A 52 1.36 -15.63 0.77
C LYS A 52 0.25 -15.17 -0.16
N GLU A 53 -0.82 -15.96 -0.29
CA GLU A 53 -2.00 -15.59 -1.08
C GLU A 53 -2.65 -14.30 -0.57
N MET A 54 -2.76 -14.11 0.76
CA MET A 54 -3.26 -12.87 1.34
C MET A 54 -2.36 -11.66 1.03
N LEU A 55 -1.05 -11.83 1.08
CA LEU A 55 -0.08 -10.77 0.74
C LEU A 55 -0.11 -10.42 -0.75
N ASP A 56 -0.27 -11.42 -1.63
CA ASP A 56 -0.41 -11.20 -3.07
C ASP A 56 -1.70 -10.44 -3.39
N LYS A 57 -2.83 -10.79 -2.74
CA LYS A 57 -4.09 -10.05 -2.85
C LYS A 57 -3.95 -8.60 -2.38
N ALA A 58 -3.30 -8.38 -1.23
CA ALA A 58 -3.02 -7.04 -0.72
C ALA A 58 -2.10 -6.26 -1.67
N TYR A 59 -1.10 -6.92 -2.26
CA TYR A 59 -0.19 -6.33 -3.24
C TYR A 59 -0.93 -5.89 -4.50
N VAL A 60 -1.80 -6.74 -5.06
CA VAL A 60 -2.59 -6.37 -6.25
C VAL A 60 -3.52 -5.19 -5.95
N ALA A 61 -4.20 -5.19 -4.79
CA ALA A 61 -5.04 -4.08 -4.36
C ALA A 61 -4.22 -2.78 -4.19
N LEU A 62 -2.98 -2.89 -3.70
CA LEU A 62 -2.06 -1.76 -3.59
C LEU A 62 -1.68 -1.21 -4.96
N ILE A 63 -1.24 -2.06 -5.89
CA ILE A 63 -0.88 -1.62 -7.25
C ILE A 63 -2.08 -0.98 -7.96
N TRP A 64 -3.29 -1.52 -7.77
CA TRP A 64 -4.51 -0.95 -8.35
C TRP A 64 -4.85 0.44 -7.83
N SER A 65 -4.50 0.73 -6.58
CA SER A 65 -4.72 2.04 -5.95
C SER A 65 -3.54 3.00 -6.11
N LEU A 66 -2.48 2.61 -6.81
CA LEU A 66 -1.33 3.46 -7.13
C LEU A 66 -1.41 3.99 -8.57
N GLY A 67 -0.95 5.21 -8.78
CA GLY A 67 -0.77 5.78 -10.13
C GLY A 67 0.50 5.26 -10.80
N ASP A 68 0.55 5.33 -12.14
CA ASP A 68 1.65 4.78 -12.95
C ASP A 68 3.05 5.25 -12.53
N LYS A 69 3.17 6.52 -12.13
CA LYS A 69 4.43 7.10 -11.62
C LYS A 69 4.92 6.37 -10.35
N VAL A 70 4.02 6.16 -9.39
CA VAL A 70 4.34 5.50 -8.12
C VAL A 70 4.58 4.01 -8.34
N CYS A 71 3.79 3.37 -9.20
CA CYS A 71 4.00 1.99 -9.63
C CYS A 71 5.42 1.79 -10.18
N ARG A 72 5.95 2.70 -11.02
CA ARG A 72 7.33 2.63 -11.53
C ARG A 72 8.39 2.65 -10.43
N GLU A 73 8.16 3.38 -9.33
CA GLU A 73 9.11 3.43 -8.20
C GLU A 73 9.09 2.18 -7.32
N VAL A 74 7.94 1.51 -7.22
CA VAL A 74 7.75 0.33 -6.37
C VAL A 74 7.80 -0.99 -7.13
N LEU A 75 7.79 -0.97 -8.47
CA LEU A 75 7.80 -2.13 -9.37
C LEU A 75 8.96 -3.11 -9.15
N LYS A 76 10.06 -2.66 -8.53
CA LYS A 76 11.21 -3.51 -8.19
C LYS A 76 10.92 -4.49 -7.05
N GLU A 77 9.93 -4.20 -6.22
CA GLU A 77 9.59 -4.96 -5.02
C GLU A 77 8.31 -5.76 -5.26
N LYS A 78 8.35 -7.09 -5.03
CA LYS A 78 7.20 -7.98 -5.26
C LYS A 78 6.36 -8.26 -4.01
N ILE A 79 6.72 -7.68 -2.87
CA ILE A 79 6.14 -8.03 -1.57
C ILE A 79 5.38 -6.81 -1.02
N PHE A 80 4.08 -6.98 -0.74
CA PHE A 80 3.21 -5.93 -0.19
C PHE A 80 3.86 -5.16 0.97
N VAL A 81 4.40 -5.88 1.97
CA VAL A 81 5.02 -5.28 3.16
C VAL A 81 6.23 -4.42 2.80
N VAL A 82 7.03 -4.84 1.82
CA VAL A 82 8.23 -4.10 1.40
C VAL A 82 7.83 -2.84 0.63
N VAL A 83 6.87 -2.96 -0.29
CA VAL A 83 6.30 -1.81 -1.01
C VAL A 83 5.67 -0.81 -0.03
N TRP A 84 4.86 -1.30 0.90
CA TRP A 84 4.19 -0.48 1.90
C TRP A 84 5.18 0.32 2.75
N LEU A 85 6.22 -0.35 3.26
CA LEU A 85 7.27 0.32 4.04
C LEU A 85 8.05 1.33 3.20
N LYS A 86 8.32 1.02 1.93
CA LYS A 86 9.00 1.93 1.01
C LYS A 86 8.17 3.19 0.75
N LEU A 87 6.86 3.03 0.52
CA LEU A 87 5.92 4.15 0.39
C LEU A 87 5.91 4.99 1.67
N GLU A 88 5.80 4.38 2.85
CA GLU A 88 5.88 5.11 4.11
C GLU A 88 7.21 5.87 4.24
N ASN A 89 8.33 5.26 3.89
CA ASN A 89 9.63 5.92 3.96
C ASN A 89 9.79 7.08 2.95
N LEU A 90 9.24 6.96 1.74
CA LEU A 90 9.34 7.99 0.70
C LEU A 90 8.41 9.17 1.00
N TYR A 91 7.17 8.88 1.40
CA TYR A 91 6.11 9.90 1.51
C TYR A 91 5.86 10.38 2.95
N MET A 92 6.16 9.61 4.01
CA MET A 92 6.14 10.14 5.38
C MET A 92 7.36 11.01 5.71
N LYS A 93 8.58 10.66 5.24
CA LYS A 93 9.77 11.52 5.47
C LYS A 93 9.68 12.88 4.78
N LYS A 94 8.97 12.98 3.65
CA LYS A 94 8.77 14.27 2.96
C LYS A 94 7.93 15.27 3.78
N SER A 95 7.11 14.81 4.74
CA SER A 95 6.36 15.74 5.62
C SER A 95 7.23 16.47 6.66
N LEU A 96 8.54 16.19 6.73
CA LEU A 96 9.48 16.88 7.64
C LEU A 96 10.43 17.86 6.96
N LYS A 97 10.37 18.06 5.64
CA LYS A 97 11.17 19.09 4.97
C LYS A 97 10.30 19.94 4.07
N HIS A 98 9.97 21.11 4.62
CA HIS A 98 9.85 22.37 3.90
C HIS A 98 10.78 22.38 2.68
N ASP A 99 10.21 22.80 1.55
CA ASP A 99 10.90 23.22 0.33
C ASP A 99 11.61 22.19 -0.55
N SER A 100 11.41 22.42 -1.85
CA SER A 100 12.15 21.89 -3.00
C SER A 100 11.93 20.44 -3.47
N ILE A 101 11.20 20.40 -4.59
CA ILE A 101 11.59 19.75 -5.86
C ILE A 101 11.04 18.34 -6.13
N LEU A 102 10.26 18.35 -7.23
CA LEU A 102 9.82 17.32 -8.16
C LEU A 102 8.74 16.31 -7.72
N CYS A 103 7.53 16.57 -8.21
CA CYS A 103 6.50 15.61 -8.63
C CYS A 103 5.99 15.99 -10.03
#